data_AF-A0AAC9J4A2-F1
#
_entry.id   AF-A0AAC9J4A2-F1
#
_cell.length_a   1.000
_cell.length_b   1.000
_cell.length_c   1.000
_cell.angle_alpha   90.00
_cell.angle_beta   90.00
_cell.angle_gamma   90.00
#
_symmetry.space_group_name_H-M   'P 1'
#
loop_
_entity.id
_entity.type
_entity.pdbx_description
1 polymer ?
#
loop_
_entity_poly.entity_id
_entity_poly.type
_entity_poly.pdbx_seq_one_letter_code
_entity_poly.pdbx_strand_id
1 'polypeptide(L)'
;MHISHSGEDDNLKELLSFSIAFVEDNCGEFDISGSANIDIRAKELVIERTRYAYNDAVEYFDDNFQSDILSLSLDMVFAKEGVTTTTTTTTGGG
;
A
#
# COMPACT_ATOMS: atom_id res chain seq x y z
N MET A 1 34.21 -5.74 -1.19
CA MET A 1 33.21 -4.89 -1.86
C MET A 1 33.17 -3.58 -1.08
N HIS A 2 33.61 -2.48 -1.68
CA HIS A 2 33.69 -1.18 -1.01
C HIS A 2 32.39 -0.45 -1.34
N ILE A 3 31.43 -0.49 -0.42
CA ILE A 3 30.12 0.14 -0.64
C ILE A 3 30.23 1.56 -0.10
N SER A 4 30.31 2.52 -1.01
CA SER A 4 30.24 3.94 -0.68
C SER A 4 28.82 4.23 -0.20
N HIS A 5 28.66 4.55 1.09
CA HIS A 5 27.38 4.72 1.80
C HIS A 5 26.35 5.69 1.19
N SER A 6 26.63 6.37 0.07
CA SER A 6 25.67 7.27 -0.59
C SER A 6 24.92 6.64 -1.77
N GLY A 7 25.55 5.74 -2.53
CA GLY A 7 24.94 5.15 -3.73
C GLY A 7 23.93 4.05 -3.42
N GLU A 8 24.14 3.31 -2.33
CA GLU A 8 23.21 2.30 -1.83
C GLU A 8 21.91 2.92 -1.31
N ASP A 9 22.02 4.05 -0.61
CA ASP A 9 20.89 4.82 -0.09
C ASP A 9 20.00 5.37 -1.21
N ASP A 10 20.58 5.86 -2.30
CA ASP A 10 19.83 6.42 -3.41
C ASP A 10 19.10 5.32 -4.21
N ASN A 11 19.75 4.17 -4.42
CA ASN A 11 19.09 3.00 -5.00
C ASN A 11 17.92 2.52 -4.12
N LEU A 12 18.11 2.45 -2.79
CA LEU A 12 17.05 2.02 -1.89
C LEU A 12 15.85 2.98 -1.89
N LYS A 13 16.10 4.30 -1.93
CA LYS A 13 15.02 5.30 -2.08
C LYS A 13 14.27 5.15 -3.39
N GLU A 14 14.98 4.85 -4.47
CA GLU A 14 14.36 4.61 -5.79
C GLU A 14 13.46 3.37 -5.74
N LEU A 15 13.94 2.24 -5.20
CA LEU A 15 13.13 1.03 -5.03
C LEU A 15 11.90 1.24 -4.12
N LEU A 16 12.04 2.02 -3.06
CA LEU A 16 10.91 2.42 -2.20
C LEU A 16 9.88 3.21 -2.99
N SER A 17 10.30 4.18 -3.81
CA SER A 17 9.40 4.99 -4.63
C SER A 17 8.60 4.14 -5.62
N PHE A 18 9.23 3.15 -6.25
CA PHE A 18 8.55 2.21 -7.15
C PHE A 18 7.55 1.33 -6.40
N SER A 19 7.88 0.94 -5.17
CA SER A 19 6.99 0.10 -4.36
C SER A 19 5.81 0.89 -3.79
N ILE A 20 5.98 2.18 -3.46
CA ILE A 20 4.87 3.09 -3.12
C ILE A 20 3.91 3.20 -4.30
N ALA A 21 4.43 3.57 -5.48
CA ALA A 21 3.60 3.72 -6.67
C ALA A 21 2.82 2.44 -7.01
N PHE A 22 3.48 1.27 -6.89
CA PHE A 22 2.80 -0.01 -7.08
C PHE A 22 1.63 -0.22 -6.11
N VAL A 23 1.82 0.07 -4.81
CA VAL A 23 0.75 -0.12 -3.82
C VAL A 23 -0.38 0.88 -4.04
N GLU A 24 -0.07 2.13 -4.36
CA GLU A 24 -1.07 3.16 -4.68
C GLU A 24 -1.91 2.78 -5.91
N ASP A 25 -1.27 2.29 -6.98
CA ASP A 25 -1.95 1.90 -8.22
C ASP A 25 -2.86 0.67 -8.02
N ASN A 26 -2.47 -0.28 -7.17
CA ASN A 26 -3.20 -1.54 -7.00
C ASN A 26 -4.23 -1.51 -5.86
N CYS A 27 -3.96 -0.74 -4.80
CA CYS A 27 -4.79 -0.73 -3.59
C CYS A 27 -5.52 0.60 -3.40
N GLY A 28 -4.86 1.72 -3.71
CA GLY A 28 -5.35 3.08 -3.47
C GLY A 28 -4.36 3.92 -2.66
N GLU A 29 -4.62 5.23 -2.64
CA GLU A 29 -3.80 6.21 -1.90
C GLU A 29 -3.82 5.94 -0.39
N PHE A 30 -2.67 6.11 0.26
CA PHE A 30 -2.50 5.95 1.70
C PHE A 30 -1.49 6.97 2.25
N ASP A 31 -1.50 7.20 3.56
CA ASP A 31 -0.54 8.09 4.19
C ASP A 31 0.67 7.28 4.71
N ILE A 32 1.82 7.46 4.09
CA ILE A 32 3.08 6.84 4.53
C ILE A 32 3.46 7.22 5.97
N SER A 33 2.99 8.35 6.48
CA SER A 33 3.17 8.80 7.86
C SER A 33 1.98 8.47 8.77
N GLY A 34 0.87 7.98 8.19
CA GLY A 34 -0.38 7.72 8.87
C GLY A 34 -0.33 6.54 9.84
N SER A 35 -1.23 6.50 10.81
CA SER A 35 -1.30 5.44 11.81
C SER A 35 -2.56 4.59 11.72
N ALA A 36 -3.38 4.79 10.68
CA ALA A 36 -4.55 3.95 10.46
C ALA A 36 -4.11 2.53 10.05
N ASN A 37 -4.97 1.54 10.29
CA ASN A 37 -4.67 0.15 9.91
C ASN A 37 -4.40 0.00 8.40
N ILE A 38 -5.09 0.77 7.54
CA ILE A 38 -4.84 0.79 6.10
C ILE A 38 -3.44 1.32 5.75
N ASP A 39 -2.98 2.37 6.43
CA ASP A 39 -1.66 2.98 6.21
C ASP A 39 -0.54 2.03 6.63
N ILE A 40 -0.72 1.36 7.78
CA ILE A 40 0.26 0.41 8.32
C ILE A 40 0.41 -0.79 7.38
N ARG A 41 -0.70 -1.34 6.89
CA ARG A 41 -0.69 -2.48 5.96
C ARG A 41 -0.14 -2.11 4.59
N ALA A 42 -0.47 -0.92 4.07
CA ALA A 42 0.11 -0.41 2.84
C ALA A 42 1.64 -0.23 2.97
N LYS A 43 2.10 0.34 4.08
CA LYS A 43 3.53 0.45 4.41
C LYS A 43 4.25 -0.89 4.44
N GLU A 44 3.63 -1.90 5.06
CA GLU A 44 4.18 -3.24 5.09
C GLU A 44 4.38 -3.79 3.66
N LEU A 45 3.35 -3.71 2.80
CA LEU A 45 3.47 -4.13 1.39
C LEU A 45 4.56 -3.38 0.63
N VAL A 46 4.73 -2.07 0.86
CA VAL A 46 5.82 -1.28 0.26
C VAL A 46 7.19 -1.84 0.66
N ILE A 47 7.38 -2.13 1.95
CA ILE A 47 8.65 -2.64 2.48
C ILE A 47 8.92 -4.06 1.94
N GLU A 48 7.90 -4.92 1.93
CA GLU A 48 7.99 -6.28 1.40
C GLU A 48 8.37 -6.27 -0.08
N ARG A 49 7.68 -5.48 -0.90
CA ARG A 49 7.99 -5.36 -2.34
C ARG A 49 9.38 -4.80 -2.57
N THR A 50 9.79 -3.80 -1.79
CA THR A 50 11.15 -3.24 -1.84
C THR A 50 12.19 -4.30 -1.54
N ARG A 51 11.94 -5.19 -0.55
CA ARG A 51 12.83 -6.32 -0.26
C ARG A 51 12.93 -7.28 -1.44
N TYR A 52 11.82 -7.58 -2.12
CA TYR A 52 11.85 -8.43 -3.31
C TYR A 52 12.62 -7.80 -4.46
N ALA A 53 12.39 -6.50 -4.73
CA ALA A 53 13.11 -5.77 -5.76
C ALA A 53 14.63 -5.66 -5.47
N TYR A 54 14.99 -5.42 -4.21
CA TYR A 54 16.39 -5.38 -3.78
C TYR A 54 17.11 -6.72 -3.97
N ASN A 55 16.38 -7.84 -3.82
CA ASN A 55 16.91 -9.19 -3.99
C ASN A 55 16.73 -9.75 -5.41
N ASP A 56 16.35 -8.92 -6.40
CA ASP A 56 16.10 -9.33 -7.78
C ASP A 56 15.09 -10.50 -7.89
N ALA A 57 14.01 -10.40 -7.10
CA ALA A 57 13.01 -11.44 -6.94
C ALA A 57 11.57 -10.89 -7.09
N VAL A 58 11.42 -9.69 -7.65
CA VAL A 58 10.13 -8.97 -7.73
C VAL A 58 9.05 -9.77 -8.47
N GLU A 59 9.44 -10.66 -9.38
CA GLU A 59 8.53 -11.52 -10.13
C GLU A 59 7.72 -12.48 -9.24
N TYR A 60 8.18 -12.79 -8.03
CA TYR A 60 7.48 -13.65 -7.07
C TYR A 60 6.59 -12.87 -6.10
N PHE A 61 6.65 -11.53 -6.12
CA PHE A 61 5.95 -10.70 -5.14
C PHE A 61 4.42 -10.83 -5.27
N ASP A 62 3.90 -10.68 -6.49
CA ASP A 62 2.47 -10.67 -6.75
C ASP A 62 1.82 -12.00 -6.34
N ASP A 63 2.48 -13.13 -6.58
CA ASP A 63 1.99 -14.46 -6.19
C ASP A 63 1.99 -14.64 -4.66
N ASN A 64 3.05 -14.21 -3.99
CA ASN A 64 3.21 -14.40 -2.55
C ASN A 64 2.32 -13.47 -1.71
N PHE A 65 2.01 -12.28 -2.22
CA PHE A 65 1.22 -11.26 -1.52
C PHE A 65 -0.15 -11.02 -2.15
N GLN A 66 -0.59 -11.87 -3.09
CA GLN A 66 -1.87 -11.71 -3.78
C GLN A 66 -3.05 -11.50 -2.82
N SER A 67 -3.11 -12.30 -1.75
CA SER A 67 -4.19 -12.21 -0.76
C SER A 67 -4.18 -10.88 0.00
N ASP A 68 -2.99 -10.37 0.34
CA ASP A 68 -2.83 -9.11 1.05
C ASP A 68 -3.17 -7.92 0.16
N ILE A 69 -2.75 -7.93 -1.09
CA ILE A 69 -3.09 -6.91 -2.10
C ILE A 69 -4.62 -6.87 -2.32
N LEU A 70 -5.24 -8.03 -2.51
CA LEU A 70 -6.69 -8.12 -2.70
C LEU A 70 -7.46 -7.66 -1.45
N SER A 71 -7.03 -8.07 -0.26
CA SER A 71 -7.69 -7.63 0.97
C SER A 71 -7.53 -6.13 1.19
N LEU A 72 -6.34 -5.58 1.00
CA LEU A 72 -6.08 -4.16 1.21
C LEU A 72 -6.85 -3.29 0.21
N SER A 73 -6.83 -3.66 -1.07
CA SER A 73 -7.59 -2.94 -2.11
C SER A 73 -9.09 -2.90 -1.81
N LEU A 74 -9.68 -4.02 -1.36
CA LEU A 74 -11.08 -4.05 -0.93
C LEU A 74 -11.34 -3.15 0.27
N ASP A 75 -10.50 -3.21 1.30
CA ASP A 75 -10.65 -2.37 2.49
C ASP A 75 -10.53 -0.89 2.17
N MET A 76 -9.62 -0.50 1.28
CA MET A 76 -9.46 0.88 0.81
C MET A 76 -10.68 1.36 0.02
N VAL A 77 -11.25 0.51 -0.84
CA VAL A 77 -12.50 0.81 -1.54
C VAL A 77 -13.64 1.05 -0.54
N PHE A 78 -13.82 0.17 0.45
CA PHE A 78 -14.87 0.34 1.45
C PHE A 78 -14.64 1.55 2.37
N ALA A 79 -13.39 1.87 2.70
CA ALA A 79 -13.06 3.07 3.46
C ALA A 79 -13.40 4.35 2.68
N LYS A 80 -13.19 4.35 1.35
CA LYS A 80 -13.54 5.46 0.46
C LYS A 80 -15.06 5.61 0.29
N GLU A 81 -15.78 4.51 0.10
CA GLU A 81 -17.25 4.48 -0.08
C GLU A 81 -18.02 4.69 1.25
N GLY A 82 -17.38 4.41 2.40
CA GLY A 82 -17.93 4.70 3.73
C GLY A 82 -18.13 6.19 4.02
N VAL A 83 -17.65 7.08 3.16
CA VAL A 83 -17.84 8.54 3.25
C VAL A 83 -19.09 9.03 2.48
N THR A 84 -19.83 8.17 1.75
CA THR A 84 -20.96 8.61 0.89
C THR A 84 -22.34 8.02 1.18
N THR A 85 -22.55 7.25 2.26
CA THR A 85 -23.93 6.88 2.65
C THR A 85 -24.48 7.83 3.72
N THR A 86 -25.02 8.96 3.28
CA THR A 86 -25.89 9.80 4.11
C THR A 86 -27.12 8.97 4.48
N THR A 87 -27.22 8.58 5.74
CA THR A 87 -28.42 8.01 6.36
C THR A 87 -29.59 8.96 6.16
N THR A 88 -30.45 8.70 5.17
CA THR A 88 -31.76 9.36 5.10
C THR A 88 -32.76 8.48 5.85
N THR A 89 -32.67 8.47 7.18
CA THR A 89 -33.75 7.97 8.02
C THR A 89 -34.91 8.97 7.92
N THR A 90 -35.79 8.78 6.95
CA THR A 90 -37.07 9.51 6.94
C THR A 90 -38.03 8.74 7.84
N THR A 91 -37.96 9.02 9.14
CA THR A 91 -39.03 8.67 10.09
C THR A 91 -40.22 9.58 9.79
N GLY A 92 -41.09 9.14 8.88
CA GLY A 92 -42.40 9.75 8.63
C GLY A 92 -43.48 8.90 9.27
N GLY A 93 -43.77 9.17 10.55
CA GLY A 93 -45.00 8.74 11.20
C GLY A 93 -46.18 9.57 10.69
N GLY A 94 -47.32 8.92 10.49
CA GLY A 94 -48.58 9.52 10.07
C GLY A 94 -49.55 8.48 9.54
#